data_AF-A0A930U5A9-F1
#
_entry.id   AF-A0A930U5A9-F1
#
_cell.length_a   1.000
_cell.length_b   1.000
_cell.length_c   1.000
_cell.angle_alpha   90.00
_cell.angle_beta   90.00
_cell.angle_gamma   90.00
#
_symmetry.space_group_name_H-M   'P 1'
#
loop_
_entity.id
_entity.type
_entity.pdbx_description
1 polymer ?
#
loop_
_entity_poly.entity_id
_entity_poly.type
_entity_poly.pdbx_seq_one_letter_code
_entity_poly.pdbx_strand_id
1 'polypeptide(L)'
;MSKRSQRSRCLSRHGWLGIALIAIALAWCLGSWGSRSLAQDWEGDEGYDYDAPYAYLSVNSTDLESVSLYLAVNLPLSDADQDALGAEEQAIADQLPQRLDCASSDVTVDAWDGWSTITVNCQRPTSPLSSWQSIITLNLAALEEPLRALEITTLQVGVYGTIGQLVMTPALGDRLGYAGSTAYNTVLDLSDLPETLTLQIGYRTSAIVLQAGLGIALILLPLGLILWMRHHALQVAPDRAATTWFSYQYWLGLLSSAVWIGWLVLLLSFDTLTIVSLISDRWAWLSSVWGTNLMLIAPPLLVNVLSYALSYSVFRNIGQQDWSRFELIQQSLLGQIQVLLPLMFLIAGIRDLFAGAFQLGVVWIILAVVSRVVLMQWLMKSQDLTVQSLTMGDLRDRIFDLAKPTGVKLNQVYILPRGRNKMVNAFALQGGQVMFTQSLLEQLTKDEVDAVVAHELSHLQYGHHQSLQGSWLWAAMGCGLITFMLSTLVLPGFPWLPVTVVVSLLTYYLTSRRYEHQADVQAVLLTGNPKANVSSTVKKQLGRGLSVHH
;
A
#
# COMPACT_ATOMS: atom_id res chain seq x y z
N MET A 1 -11.55 -46.92 -17.14
CA MET A 1 -10.67 -45.80 -17.54
C MET A 1 -11.18 -44.50 -16.91
N SER A 2 -10.32 -43.88 -16.07
CA SER A 2 -10.30 -42.47 -15.66
C SER A 2 -11.59 -41.77 -15.18
N LYS A 3 -11.88 -41.86 -13.86
CA LYS A 3 -12.63 -40.81 -13.14
C LYS A 3 -11.62 -39.75 -12.67
N ARG A 4 -11.55 -38.62 -13.38
CA ARG A 4 -10.85 -37.41 -12.93
C ARG A 4 -11.49 -36.92 -11.64
N SER A 5 -10.73 -36.95 -10.53
CA SER A 5 -11.09 -36.30 -9.28
C SER A 5 -11.08 -34.77 -9.48
N GLN A 6 -12.22 -34.12 -9.28
CA GLN A 6 -12.31 -32.67 -9.09
C GLN A 6 -11.49 -32.29 -7.85
N ARG A 7 -10.28 -31.79 -8.05
CA ARG A 7 -9.53 -31.04 -7.03
C ARG A 7 -10.18 -29.67 -6.87
N SER A 8 -11.02 -29.50 -5.84
CA SER A 8 -11.42 -28.17 -5.37
C SER A 8 -10.20 -27.48 -4.77
N ARG A 9 -9.70 -26.45 -5.46
CA ARG A 9 -8.63 -25.58 -4.95
C ARG A 9 -9.24 -24.69 -3.87
N CYS A 10 -9.04 -25.06 -2.61
CA CYS A 10 -9.33 -24.20 -1.47
C CYS A 10 -8.06 -23.41 -1.14
N LEU A 11 -7.91 -22.21 -1.69
CA LEU A 11 -6.98 -21.21 -1.16
C LEU A 11 -7.48 -20.78 0.23
N SER A 12 -6.63 -20.86 1.25
CA SER A 12 -7.00 -20.47 2.62
C SER A 12 -6.98 -18.95 2.80
N ARG A 13 -7.89 -18.48 3.67
CA ARG A 13 -8.32 -17.10 3.88
C ARG A 13 -7.33 -16.16 4.60
N HIS A 14 -6.12 -16.60 4.92
CA HIS A 14 -5.08 -15.72 5.49
C HIS A 14 -4.15 -15.08 4.44
N GLY A 15 -4.37 -15.38 3.16
CA GLY A 15 -3.65 -14.77 2.05
C GLY A 15 -3.96 -13.28 1.83
N TRP A 16 -5.03 -12.72 2.41
CA TRP A 16 -5.49 -11.35 2.10
C TRP A 16 -4.59 -10.25 2.63
N LEU A 17 -4.14 -10.37 3.89
CA LEU A 17 -3.14 -9.46 4.44
C LEU A 17 -1.84 -9.55 3.65
N GLY A 18 -1.46 -10.75 3.22
CA GLY A 18 -0.26 -10.90 2.40
C GLY A 18 -0.43 -10.44 0.96
N ILE A 19 -1.58 -10.62 0.31
CA ILE A 19 -1.84 -10.09 -1.04
C ILE A 19 -1.94 -8.56 -1.00
N ALA A 20 -2.55 -7.99 0.05
CA ALA A 20 -2.58 -6.55 0.29
C ALA A 20 -1.17 -5.99 0.53
N LEU A 21 -0.38 -6.63 1.39
CA LEU A 21 1.01 -6.24 1.65
C LEU A 21 1.91 -6.48 0.43
N ILE A 22 1.70 -7.55 -0.34
CA ILE A 22 2.40 -7.83 -1.59
C ILE A 22 2.03 -6.79 -2.64
N ALA A 23 0.76 -6.38 -2.75
CA ALA A 23 0.34 -5.38 -3.71
C ALA A 23 0.74 -3.95 -3.30
N ILE A 24 0.70 -3.61 -2.00
CA ILE A 24 1.25 -2.36 -1.47
C ILE A 24 2.77 -2.34 -1.68
N ALA A 25 3.45 -3.46 -1.45
CA ALA A 25 4.89 -3.52 -1.65
C ALA A 25 5.30 -3.68 -3.12
N LEU A 26 4.45 -4.25 -3.99
CA LEU A 26 4.62 -4.21 -5.44
C LEU A 26 4.33 -2.82 -5.99
N ALA A 27 3.36 -2.08 -5.45
CA ALA A 27 3.13 -0.67 -5.78
C ALA A 27 4.30 0.19 -5.32
N TRP A 28 4.81 -0.07 -4.11
CA TRP A 28 6.00 0.59 -3.60
C TRP A 28 7.24 0.23 -4.42
N CYS A 29 7.37 -1.02 -4.89
CA CYS A 29 8.47 -1.42 -5.77
C CYS A 29 8.32 -0.95 -7.22
N LEU A 30 7.10 -0.76 -7.73
CA LEU A 30 6.87 -0.19 -9.06
C LEU A 30 7.02 1.34 -9.04
N GLY A 31 6.64 2.01 -7.95
CA GLY A 31 6.88 3.42 -7.72
C GLY A 31 8.36 3.74 -7.42
N SER A 32 9.05 2.87 -6.66
CA SER A 32 10.48 3.03 -6.34
C SER A 32 11.46 2.48 -7.38
N TRP A 33 11.00 1.65 -8.33
CA TRP A 33 11.85 1.24 -9.47
C TRP A 33 12.20 2.40 -10.41
N GLY A 34 11.49 3.53 -10.31
CA GLY A 34 11.87 4.80 -10.94
C GLY A 34 12.88 5.62 -10.13
N SER A 35 13.10 5.29 -8.85
CA SER A 35 13.88 6.08 -7.89
C SER A 35 15.05 5.30 -7.29
N ARG A 36 15.83 4.61 -8.14
CA ARG A 36 17.18 4.23 -7.73
C ARG A 36 18.00 5.50 -7.56
N SER A 37 17.95 6.10 -6.38
CA SER A 37 19.08 6.86 -5.89
C SER A 37 20.13 5.83 -5.48
N LEU A 38 21.19 5.72 -6.28
CA LEU A 38 22.48 5.75 -5.62
C LEU A 38 22.51 7.15 -5.00
N ALA A 39 22.12 7.25 -3.73
CA ALA A 39 22.52 8.39 -2.93
C ALA A 39 24.04 8.24 -2.82
N GLN A 40 24.73 8.74 -3.83
CA GLN A 40 26.05 9.27 -3.59
C GLN A 40 25.78 10.42 -2.63
N ASP A 41 26.30 10.31 -1.41
CA ASP A 41 26.45 11.48 -0.57
C ASP A 41 26.99 12.58 -1.48
N TRP A 42 26.27 13.69 -1.57
CA TRP A 42 26.74 14.86 -2.26
C TRP A 42 27.99 15.29 -1.49
N GLU A 43 29.15 14.78 -1.89
CA GLU A 43 30.43 15.38 -1.63
C GLU A 43 30.36 16.71 -2.34
N GLY A 44 29.91 17.72 -1.59
CA GLY A 44 30.09 19.10 -1.99
C GLY A 44 31.55 19.28 -2.38
N ASP A 45 31.74 20.04 -3.45
CA ASP A 45 32.99 20.72 -3.74
C ASP A 45 34.12 19.90 -4.41
N GLU A 46 33.92 18.63 -4.77
CA GLU A 46 34.91 17.88 -5.56
C GLU A 46 34.84 18.21 -7.06
N GLY A 47 35.30 19.40 -7.43
CA GLY A 47 35.43 19.83 -8.83
C GLY A 47 35.63 21.32 -9.04
N TYR A 48 35.46 22.13 -7.99
CA TYR A 48 35.70 23.56 -8.06
C TYR A 48 37.17 23.87 -7.79
N ASP A 49 37.85 24.46 -8.77
CA ASP A 49 38.98 25.32 -8.48
C ASP A 49 38.40 26.66 -7.99
N TYR A 50 38.22 26.80 -6.69
CA TYR A 50 37.72 28.05 -6.07
C TYR A 50 38.66 29.23 -6.29
N ASP A 51 39.84 29.02 -6.87
CA ASP A 51 40.79 30.08 -7.22
C ASP A 51 40.63 30.53 -8.70
N ALA A 52 39.67 29.98 -9.45
CA ALA A 52 39.41 30.29 -10.87
C ALA A 52 37.96 30.74 -11.13
N PRO A 53 37.71 31.58 -12.16
CA PRO A 53 36.36 32.00 -12.52
C PRO A 53 35.51 30.83 -13.02
N TYR A 54 34.26 30.73 -12.53
CA TYR A 54 33.36 29.62 -12.85
C TYR A 54 31.92 30.08 -13.09
N ALA A 55 31.17 29.30 -13.87
CA ALA A 55 29.77 29.53 -14.16
C ALA A 55 28.88 28.33 -13.79
N TYR A 56 27.71 28.63 -13.23
CA TYR A 56 26.70 27.65 -12.85
C TYR A 56 25.33 28.05 -13.41
N LEU A 57 24.73 27.16 -14.20
CA LEU A 57 23.38 27.29 -14.74
C LEU A 57 22.45 26.27 -14.06
N SER A 58 21.50 26.74 -13.27
CA SER A 58 20.40 25.95 -12.73
C SER A 58 19.12 26.17 -13.52
N VAL A 59 18.47 25.07 -13.91
CA VAL A 59 17.18 25.07 -14.59
C VAL A 59 16.15 24.43 -13.66
N ASN A 60 15.21 25.21 -13.16
CA ASN A 60 14.19 24.76 -12.22
C ASN A 60 12.78 24.88 -12.81
N SER A 61 12.02 23.78 -12.76
CA SER A 61 10.61 23.74 -13.12
C SER A 61 9.75 23.44 -11.90
N THR A 62 8.96 24.43 -11.51
CA THR A 62 7.95 24.36 -10.43
C THR A 62 6.52 24.22 -10.96
N ASP A 63 6.28 24.58 -12.23
CA ASP A 63 5.03 24.39 -12.95
C ASP A 63 5.29 23.99 -14.42
N LEU A 64 4.23 23.67 -15.15
CA LEU A 64 4.32 23.30 -16.57
C LEU A 64 4.28 24.50 -17.52
N GLU A 65 4.05 25.72 -17.02
CA GLU A 65 3.82 26.95 -17.81
C GLU A 65 5.05 27.85 -17.89
N SER A 66 5.98 27.68 -16.96
CA SER A 66 7.19 28.47 -16.85
C SER A 66 8.36 27.63 -16.32
N VAL A 67 9.56 28.00 -16.75
CA VAL A 67 10.80 27.48 -16.17
C VAL A 67 11.68 28.65 -15.77
N SER A 68 12.21 28.53 -14.56
CA SER A 68 13.14 29.48 -13.98
C SER A 68 14.56 29.01 -14.26
N LEU A 69 15.32 29.85 -14.95
CA LEU A 69 16.74 29.69 -15.22
C LEU A 69 17.49 30.62 -14.26
N TYR A 70 18.49 30.08 -13.58
CA TYR A 70 19.38 30.79 -12.69
C TYR A 70 20.80 30.60 -13.19
N LEU A 71 21.42 31.63 -13.73
CA LEU A 71 22.82 31.61 -14.13
C LEU A 71 23.63 32.46 -13.14
N ALA A 72 24.58 31.84 -12.44
CA ALA A 72 25.57 32.52 -11.62
C ALA A 72 26.93 32.45 -12.30
N VAL A 73 27.58 33.60 -12.44
CA VAL A 73 28.95 33.71 -12.96
C VAL A 73 29.79 34.37 -11.88
N ASN A 74 30.82 33.67 -11.42
CA ASN A 74 31.70 34.12 -10.34
C ASN A 74 33.07 34.51 -10.91
N LEU A 75 33.47 35.75 -10.64
CA LEU A 75 34.72 36.34 -11.11
C LEU A 75 35.55 36.83 -9.91
N PRO A 76 36.89 36.63 -9.90
CA PRO A 76 37.74 37.19 -8.86
C PRO A 76 37.81 38.72 -9.00
N LEU A 77 37.65 39.45 -7.89
CA LEU A 77 37.79 40.91 -7.86
C LEU A 77 39.28 41.28 -7.93
N SER A 78 39.63 42.22 -8.81
CA SER A 78 40.98 42.81 -8.81
C SER A 78 41.16 43.74 -7.61
N ASP A 79 42.38 43.80 -7.04
CA ASP A 79 42.72 44.61 -5.86
C ASP A 79 42.41 46.13 -5.98
N ALA A 80 42.05 46.63 -7.16
CA ALA A 80 41.90 48.05 -7.45
C ALA A 80 40.49 48.63 -7.23
N ASP A 81 39.42 47.83 -7.34
CA ASP A 81 38.03 48.31 -7.22
C ASP A 81 37.15 47.23 -6.55
N GLN A 82 36.93 47.37 -5.24
CA GLN A 82 36.21 46.36 -4.43
C GLN A 82 34.67 46.46 -4.50
N ASP A 83 34.12 47.46 -5.19
CA ASP A 83 32.70 47.83 -5.07
C ASP A 83 31.89 47.76 -6.38
N ALA A 84 32.51 47.50 -7.56
CA ALA A 84 31.79 47.45 -8.83
C ALA A 84 32.52 46.61 -9.91
N LEU A 85 31.73 45.94 -10.76
CA LEU A 85 32.23 45.37 -12.02
C LEU A 85 32.75 46.47 -12.93
N GLY A 86 33.77 46.16 -13.73
CA GLY A 86 34.21 47.05 -14.81
C GLY A 86 33.12 47.23 -15.88
N ALA A 87 33.26 48.29 -16.68
CA ALA A 87 32.26 48.65 -17.69
C ALA A 87 32.11 47.59 -18.80
N GLU A 88 33.15 46.76 -19.01
CA GLU A 88 33.16 45.69 -20.00
C GLU A 88 32.43 44.44 -19.48
N GLU A 89 32.67 44.05 -18.23
CA GLU A 89 31.97 42.96 -17.55
C GLU A 89 30.48 43.27 -17.37
N GLN A 90 30.14 44.52 -17.07
CA GLN A 90 28.75 44.97 -16.98
C GLN A 90 28.05 44.90 -18.36
N ALA A 91 28.74 45.26 -19.44
CA ALA A 91 28.19 45.17 -20.80
C ALA A 91 28.00 43.72 -21.28
N ILE A 92 28.81 42.77 -20.76
CA ILE A 92 28.64 41.34 -20.99
C ILE A 92 27.46 40.81 -20.15
N ALA A 93 27.34 41.23 -18.89
CA ALA A 93 26.24 40.87 -18.00
C ALA A 93 24.86 41.23 -18.61
N ASP A 94 24.76 42.41 -19.23
CA ASP A 94 23.54 42.89 -19.89
C ASP A 94 23.14 42.06 -21.14
N GLN A 95 24.08 41.33 -21.74
CA GLN A 95 23.84 40.49 -22.92
C GLN A 95 23.39 39.06 -22.55
N LEU A 96 23.70 38.57 -21.35
CA LEU A 96 23.39 37.21 -20.91
C LEU A 96 21.89 36.87 -20.97
N PRO A 97 20.95 37.74 -20.54
CA PRO A 97 19.51 37.45 -20.65
C PRO A 97 19.02 37.26 -22.09
N GLN A 98 19.58 38.02 -23.05
CA GLN A 98 19.21 37.91 -24.46
C GLN A 98 19.69 36.59 -25.07
N ARG A 99 20.87 36.11 -24.66
CA ARG A 99 21.42 34.81 -25.12
C ARG A 99 20.65 33.60 -24.56
N LEU A 100 20.01 33.76 -23.40
CA LEU A 100 19.13 32.76 -22.79
C LEU A 100 17.67 32.80 -23.29
N ASP A 101 17.33 33.76 -24.17
CA ASP A 101 15.98 33.98 -24.70
C ASP A 101 14.91 34.14 -23.60
N CYS A 102 15.22 35.00 -22.62
CA CYS A 102 14.39 35.26 -21.44
C CYS A 102 13.17 36.13 -21.78
N ALA A 103 11.98 35.76 -21.25
CA ALA A 103 10.79 36.61 -21.37
C ALA A 103 10.75 37.70 -20.30
N SER A 104 11.27 37.39 -19.10
CA SER A 104 11.59 38.34 -18.05
C SER A 104 12.92 37.95 -17.42
N SER A 105 13.72 38.95 -17.05
CA SER A 105 15.01 38.73 -16.40
C SER A 105 15.29 39.78 -15.35
N ASP A 106 15.87 39.34 -14.23
CA ASP A 106 16.47 40.20 -13.22
C ASP A 106 17.97 39.88 -13.16
N VAL A 107 18.81 40.90 -13.33
CA VAL A 107 20.27 40.76 -13.32
C VAL A 107 20.78 41.50 -12.09
N THR A 108 21.34 40.76 -11.14
CA THR A 108 21.97 41.33 -9.95
C THR A 108 23.46 41.07 -10.00
N VAL A 109 24.21 42.05 -9.52
CA VAL A 109 25.67 41.97 -9.38
C VAL A 109 25.95 42.21 -7.92
N ASP A 110 26.43 41.17 -7.24
CA ASP A 110 26.79 41.24 -5.83
C ASP A 110 28.29 41.00 -5.69
N ALA A 111 28.94 41.76 -4.80
CA ALA A 111 30.35 41.59 -4.46
C ALA A 111 30.46 41.03 -3.04
N TRP A 112 31.14 39.90 -2.89
CA TRP A 112 31.34 39.28 -1.58
C TRP A 112 32.67 38.53 -1.53
N ASP A 113 33.42 38.73 -0.44
CA ASP A 113 34.65 37.99 -0.09
C ASP A 113 35.71 37.90 -1.20
N GLY A 114 35.94 39.00 -1.94
CA GLY A 114 36.93 39.04 -3.03
C GLY A 114 36.42 38.49 -4.37
N TRP A 115 35.11 38.21 -4.48
CA TRP A 115 34.45 37.76 -5.70
C TRP A 115 33.32 38.70 -6.12
N SER A 116 33.11 38.83 -7.43
CA SER A 116 31.90 39.41 -8.02
C SER A 116 31.05 38.30 -8.62
N THR A 117 29.78 38.24 -8.24
CA THR A 117 28.81 37.27 -8.74
C THR A 117 27.78 37.98 -9.59
N ILE A 118 27.77 37.69 -10.89
CA ILE A 118 26.69 38.08 -11.79
C ILE A 118 25.62 37.00 -11.70
N THR A 119 24.44 37.37 -11.22
CA THR A 119 23.27 36.49 -11.13
C THR A 119 22.23 36.91 -12.16
N VAL A 120 21.86 35.99 -13.04
CA VAL A 120 20.76 36.17 -14.00
C VAL A 120 19.61 35.24 -13.60
N ASN A 121 18.53 35.84 -13.08
CA ASN A 121 17.26 35.17 -12.84
C ASN A 121 16.37 35.36 -14.06
N CYS A 122 16.03 34.29 -14.75
CA CYS A 122 15.32 34.34 -16.02
C CYS A 122 14.10 33.43 -16.00
N GLN A 123 12.94 33.93 -16.44
CA GLN A 123 11.77 33.10 -16.66
C GLN A 123 11.49 32.95 -18.15
N ARG A 124 11.35 31.69 -18.60
CA ARG A 124 10.84 31.38 -19.94
C ARG A 124 9.46 30.75 -19.85
N PRO A 125 8.47 31.27 -20.59
CA PRO A 125 7.20 30.59 -20.76
C PRO A 125 7.41 29.31 -21.57
N THR A 126 6.63 28.30 -21.27
CA THR A 126 6.66 27.01 -21.95
C THR A 126 5.43 26.85 -22.85
N SER A 127 5.32 25.69 -23.49
CA SER A 127 4.11 25.35 -24.27
C SER A 127 2.85 25.38 -23.37
N PRO A 128 1.68 25.79 -23.90
CA PRO A 128 0.46 25.94 -23.13
C PRO A 128 0.01 24.64 -22.44
N LEU A 129 -0.67 24.75 -21.28
CA LEU A 129 -1.26 23.66 -20.47
C LEU A 129 -2.12 22.63 -21.21
N SER A 130 -2.48 22.88 -22.48
CA SER A 130 -3.18 21.91 -23.32
C SER A 130 -2.36 20.63 -23.55
N SER A 131 -1.03 20.71 -23.43
CA SER A 131 -0.14 19.56 -23.36
C SER A 131 0.29 19.28 -21.92
N TRP A 132 0.11 18.05 -21.48
CA TRP A 132 0.59 17.53 -20.19
C TRP A 132 2.11 17.44 -20.07
N GLN A 133 2.82 17.93 -21.08
CA GLN A 133 4.25 17.87 -21.24
C GLN A 133 4.72 19.22 -21.76
N SER A 134 5.78 19.75 -21.15
CA SER A 134 6.51 20.92 -21.59
C SER A 134 7.80 20.48 -22.27
N ILE A 135 8.11 21.08 -23.41
CA ILE A 135 9.38 20.87 -24.13
C ILE A 135 10.08 22.22 -24.22
N ILE A 136 11.30 22.27 -23.70
CA ILE A 136 12.12 23.48 -23.66
C ILE A 136 13.41 23.17 -24.39
N THR A 137 13.83 24.07 -25.27
CA THR A 137 15.12 23.95 -25.94
C THR A 137 15.98 25.14 -25.54
N LEU A 138 17.12 24.84 -24.93
CA LEU A 138 18.14 25.80 -24.53
C LEU A 138 19.28 25.74 -25.54
N ASN A 139 19.71 26.90 -26.04
CA ASN A 139 20.90 26.99 -26.87
C ASN A 139 22.10 27.30 -25.96
N LEU A 140 22.84 26.27 -25.55
CA LEU A 140 23.99 26.45 -24.66
C LEU A 140 25.18 27.06 -25.40
N ALA A 141 25.32 26.81 -26.71
CA ALA A 141 26.38 27.41 -27.52
C ALA A 141 26.29 28.95 -27.57
N ALA A 142 25.09 29.53 -27.40
CA ALA A 142 24.92 30.98 -27.33
C ALA A 142 25.62 31.64 -26.12
N LEU A 143 25.97 30.85 -25.09
CA LEU A 143 26.69 31.30 -23.89
C LEU A 143 28.21 31.19 -24.04
N GLU A 144 28.72 30.53 -25.08
CA GLU A 144 30.16 30.29 -25.21
C GLU A 144 30.96 31.59 -25.36
N GLU A 145 30.55 32.45 -26.29
CA GLU A 145 31.18 33.75 -26.56
C GLU A 145 31.24 34.67 -25.33
N PRO A 146 30.13 34.96 -24.62
CA PRO A 146 30.16 35.84 -23.44
C PRO A 146 30.91 35.22 -22.25
N LEU A 147 30.84 33.90 -22.04
CA LEU A 147 31.55 33.26 -20.91
C LEU A 147 33.06 33.18 -21.16
N ARG A 148 33.50 32.94 -22.41
CA ARG A 148 34.93 33.00 -22.77
C ARG A 148 35.51 34.41 -22.63
N ALA A 149 34.71 35.45 -22.91
CA ALA A 149 35.11 36.84 -22.72
C ALA A 149 35.38 37.18 -21.24
N LEU A 150 34.81 36.41 -20.31
CA LEU A 150 35.01 36.52 -18.86
C LEU A 150 36.03 35.49 -18.32
N GLU A 151 36.87 34.92 -19.19
CA GLU A 151 37.91 33.93 -18.85
C GLU A 151 37.41 32.61 -18.22
N ILE A 152 36.11 32.29 -18.35
CA ILE A 152 35.54 31.05 -17.83
C ILE A 152 35.84 29.90 -18.80
N THR A 153 36.18 28.74 -18.27
CA THR A 153 36.54 27.54 -19.06
C THR A 153 35.55 26.38 -18.92
N THR A 154 34.79 26.35 -17.82
CA THR A 154 33.81 25.30 -17.52
C THR A 154 32.45 25.87 -17.16
N LEU A 155 31.38 25.22 -17.61
CA LEU A 155 29.99 25.53 -17.25
C LEU A 155 29.37 24.33 -16.54
N GLN A 156 28.94 24.51 -15.29
CA GLN A 156 28.13 23.51 -14.61
C GLN A 156 26.65 23.72 -14.91
N VAL A 157 25.95 22.64 -15.26
CA VAL A 157 24.51 22.67 -15.55
C VAL A 157 23.78 21.73 -14.60
N GLY A 158 22.95 22.32 -13.75
CA GLY A 158 21.99 21.64 -12.88
C GLY A 158 20.58 21.74 -13.45
N VAL A 159 19.89 20.63 -13.66
CA VAL A 159 18.49 20.63 -14.08
C VAL A 159 17.66 19.96 -13.00
N TYR A 160 16.68 20.66 -12.45
CA TYR A 160 15.81 20.22 -11.37
C TYR A 160 14.36 20.25 -11.82
N GLY A 161 13.75 19.07 -11.91
CA GLY A 161 12.33 18.92 -12.22
C GLY A 161 11.55 18.41 -11.02
N THR A 162 10.53 19.15 -10.60
CA THR A 162 9.62 18.74 -9.50
C THR A 162 8.32 18.10 -10.00
N ILE A 163 8.09 18.09 -11.32
CA ILE A 163 6.83 17.63 -11.94
C ILE A 163 7.09 16.53 -12.98
N GLY A 164 6.56 15.34 -12.70
CA GLY A 164 6.52 14.23 -13.63
C GLY A 164 7.91 13.75 -14.07
N GLN A 165 8.02 13.33 -15.33
CA GLN A 165 9.27 12.84 -15.88
C GLN A 165 10.11 14.00 -16.43
N LEU A 166 11.40 14.03 -16.05
CA LEU A 166 12.42 14.89 -16.66
C LEU A 166 13.32 14.04 -17.58
N VAL A 167 13.26 14.32 -18.88
CA VAL A 167 14.14 13.72 -19.88
C VAL A 167 14.96 14.82 -20.54
N MET A 168 16.28 14.64 -20.53
CA MET A 168 17.23 15.57 -21.12
C MET A 168 17.88 14.94 -22.35
N THR A 169 17.95 15.68 -23.45
CA THR A 169 18.59 15.26 -24.70
C THR A 169 19.53 16.35 -25.23
N PRO A 170 20.82 16.06 -25.46
CA PRO A 170 21.50 14.79 -25.19
C PRO A 170 21.54 14.45 -23.68
N ALA A 171 21.64 13.17 -23.34
CA ALA A 171 21.73 12.75 -21.94
C ALA A 171 23.13 13.10 -21.42
N LEU A 172 23.21 14.14 -20.59
CA LEU A 172 24.44 14.65 -19.99
C LEU A 172 24.41 14.43 -18.47
N GLY A 173 25.56 14.07 -17.89
CA GLY A 173 25.71 13.81 -16.46
C GLY A 173 24.92 12.61 -15.94
N ASP A 174 25.06 12.39 -14.63
CA ASP A 174 24.36 11.34 -13.92
C ASP A 174 22.96 11.78 -13.49
N ARG A 175 21.99 10.87 -13.64
CA ARG A 175 20.62 11.09 -13.20
C ARG A 175 20.54 10.88 -11.69
N LEU A 176 20.34 11.96 -10.95
CA LEU A 176 20.16 11.95 -9.50
C LEU A 176 18.65 11.92 -9.18
N GLY A 177 18.23 10.94 -8.38
CA GLY A 177 16.85 10.85 -7.88
C GLY A 177 16.78 11.35 -6.44
N TYR A 178 15.96 12.36 -6.16
CA TYR A 178 15.84 12.92 -4.81
C TYR A 178 14.36 13.03 -4.42
N ALA A 179 13.87 12.19 -3.50
CA ALA A 179 12.55 12.35 -2.85
C ALA A 179 11.37 12.78 -3.76
N GLY A 180 11.27 12.24 -4.98
CA GLY A 180 10.20 12.58 -5.94
C GLY A 180 10.55 13.65 -6.99
N SER A 181 11.76 14.21 -6.96
CA SER A 181 12.34 15.04 -8.02
C SER A 181 13.44 14.27 -8.77
N THR A 182 13.55 14.57 -10.05
CA THR A 182 14.68 14.16 -10.89
C THR A 182 15.58 15.35 -11.10
N ALA A 183 16.85 15.16 -10.78
CA ALA A 183 17.90 16.14 -11.01
C ALA A 183 18.96 15.57 -11.95
N TYR A 184 19.50 16.42 -12.81
CA TYR A 184 20.74 16.16 -13.53
C TYR A 184 21.75 17.19 -13.09
N ASN A 185 22.98 16.78 -12.85
CA ASN A 185 24.07 17.70 -12.59
C ASN A 185 25.27 17.25 -13.42
N THR A 186 25.84 18.16 -14.19
CA THR A 186 26.99 17.89 -15.06
C THR A 186 27.88 19.11 -15.16
N VAL A 187 29.19 18.90 -15.25
CA VAL A 187 30.15 19.93 -15.62
C VAL A 187 30.49 19.73 -17.09
N LEU A 188 30.46 20.79 -17.88
CA LEU A 188 30.75 20.79 -19.32
C LEU A 188 31.91 21.75 -19.60
N ASP A 189 32.85 21.33 -20.43
CA ASP A 189 33.87 22.22 -20.97
C ASP A 189 33.26 23.15 -22.00
N LEU A 190 33.59 24.45 -21.95
CA LEU A 190 33.07 25.45 -22.88
C LEU A 190 33.41 25.16 -24.35
N SER A 191 34.46 24.39 -24.63
CA SER A 191 34.84 23.95 -25.99
C SER A 191 34.01 22.80 -26.56
N ASP A 192 33.22 22.10 -25.74
CA ASP A 192 32.43 20.93 -26.16
C ASP A 192 30.95 21.08 -25.74
N LEU A 193 30.44 22.32 -25.74
CA LEU A 193 29.04 22.57 -25.43
C LEU A 193 28.13 22.04 -26.54
N PRO A 194 27.05 21.29 -26.21
CA PRO A 194 26.09 20.86 -27.19
C PRO A 194 25.34 22.07 -27.77
N GLU A 195 25.09 22.07 -29.08
CA GLU A 195 24.38 23.16 -29.76
C GLU A 195 23.01 23.43 -29.14
N THR A 196 22.27 22.38 -28.80
CA THR A 196 20.96 22.49 -28.14
C THR A 196 20.79 21.43 -27.05
N LEU A 197 20.21 21.87 -25.94
CA LEU A 197 19.77 21.03 -24.84
C LEU A 197 18.25 21.06 -24.79
N THR A 198 17.60 19.94 -25.13
CA THR A 198 16.15 19.81 -25.03
C THR A 198 15.77 19.13 -23.72
N LEU A 199 14.91 19.80 -22.95
CA LEU A 199 14.34 19.34 -21.70
C LEU A 199 12.86 19.02 -21.93
N GLN A 200 12.47 17.79 -21.63
CA GLN A 200 11.08 17.35 -21.63
C GLN A 200 10.64 17.12 -20.19
N ILE A 201 9.63 17.88 -19.75
CA ILE A 201 9.14 17.91 -18.37
C ILE A 201 7.64 17.59 -18.37
N GLY A 202 7.18 16.75 -17.44
CA GLY A 202 5.75 16.46 -17.25
C GLY A 202 5.36 15.02 -17.57
N TYR A 203 4.13 14.82 -18.02
CA TYR A 203 3.49 13.51 -18.18
C TYR A 203 3.10 13.22 -19.62
N ARG A 204 3.34 11.99 -20.05
CA ARG A 204 2.82 11.49 -21.33
C ARG A 204 1.29 11.41 -21.26
N THR A 205 0.60 11.92 -22.27
CA THR A 205 -0.87 11.84 -22.37
C THR A 205 -1.39 10.40 -22.25
N SER A 206 -0.67 9.43 -22.82
CA SER A 206 -1.00 8.01 -22.71
C SER A 206 -0.95 7.49 -21.27
N ALA A 207 -0.02 7.98 -20.46
CA ALA A 207 0.08 7.60 -19.05
C ALA A 207 -1.11 8.14 -18.24
N ILE A 208 -1.54 9.37 -18.50
CA ILE A 208 -2.69 9.99 -17.84
C ILE A 208 -3.99 9.29 -18.25
N VAL A 209 -4.18 9.02 -19.54
CA VAL A 209 -5.36 8.29 -20.04
C VAL A 209 -5.41 6.88 -19.44
N LEU A 210 -4.28 6.20 -19.35
CA LEU A 210 -4.19 4.88 -18.71
C LEU A 210 -4.56 4.96 -17.22
N GLN A 211 -4.00 5.92 -16.49
CA GLN A 211 -4.27 6.11 -15.06
C GLN A 211 -5.74 6.44 -14.80
N ALA A 212 -6.32 7.36 -15.55
CA ALA A 212 -7.74 7.70 -15.48
C ALA A 212 -8.62 6.47 -15.82
N GLY A 213 -8.25 5.72 -16.87
CA GLY A 213 -8.91 4.48 -17.25
C GLY A 213 -8.87 3.41 -16.16
N LEU A 214 -7.71 3.22 -15.51
CA LEU A 214 -7.54 2.31 -14.39
C LEU A 214 -8.38 2.73 -13.18
N GLY A 215 -8.40 4.03 -12.85
CA GLY A 215 -9.23 4.57 -11.77
C GLY A 215 -10.73 4.33 -12.02
N ILE A 216 -11.22 4.60 -13.23
CA ILE A 216 -12.60 4.33 -13.62
C ILE A 216 -12.89 2.82 -13.58
N ALA A 217 -11.97 1.99 -14.08
CA ALA A 217 -12.13 0.53 -14.05
C ALA A 217 -12.22 -0.01 -12.62
N LEU A 218 -11.40 0.49 -11.69
CA LEU A 218 -11.44 0.12 -10.27
C LEU A 218 -12.76 0.48 -9.58
N ILE A 219 -13.52 1.43 -10.13
CA ILE A 219 -14.85 1.79 -9.62
C ILE A 219 -15.94 0.94 -10.29
N LEU A 220 -15.95 0.87 -11.62
CA LEU A 220 -17.05 0.27 -12.39
C LEU A 220 -17.00 -1.25 -12.47
N LEU A 221 -15.82 -1.84 -12.64
CA LEU A 221 -15.67 -3.28 -12.84
C LEU A 221 -16.14 -4.10 -11.62
N PRO A 222 -15.78 -3.76 -10.36
CA PRO A 222 -16.28 -4.47 -9.19
C PRO A 222 -17.80 -4.39 -9.05
N LEU A 223 -18.41 -3.23 -9.33
CA LEU A 223 -19.85 -3.05 -9.28
C LEU A 223 -20.56 -3.90 -10.35
N GLY A 224 -20.01 -3.94 -11.57
CA GLY A 224 -20.49 -4.80 -12.65
C GLY A 224 -20.40 -6.30 -12.29
N LEU A 225 -19.27 -6.73 -11.73
CA LEU A 225 -19.09 -8.11 -11.25
C LEU A 225 -20.07 -8.47 -10.14
N ILE A 226 -20.35 -7.55 -9.21
CA ILE A 226 -21.32 -7.78 -8.14
C ILE A 226 -22.74 -7.91 -8.69
N LEU A 227 -23.14 -7.08 -9.64
CA LEU A 227 -24.43 -7.20 -10.30
C LEU A 227 -24.56 -8.55 -11.03
N TRP A 228 -23.50 -8.98 -11.72
CA TRP A 228 -23.44 -10.27 -12.39
C TRP A 228 -23.54 -11.43 -11.39
N MET A 229 -22.73 -11.42 -10.33
CA MET A 229 -22.77 -12.43 -9.26
C MET A 229 -24.13 -12.47 -8.58
N ARG A 230 -24.74 -11.30 -8.32
CA ARG A 230 -26.06 -11.18 -7.71
C ARG A 230 -27.13 -11.83 -8.58
N HIS A 231 -27.11 -11.55 -9.88
CA HIS A 231 -28.06 -12.11 -10.83
C HIS A 231 -28.01 -13.64 -10.83
N HIS A 232 -26.80 -14.22 -10.89
CA HIS A 232 -26.63 -15.66 -10.86
C HIS A 232 -26.98 -16.28 -9.51
N ALA A 233 -26.61 -15.63 -8.40
CA ALA A 233 -26.87 -16.15 -7.06
C ALA A 233 -28.38 -16.31 -6.82
N LEU A 234 -29.19 -15.33 -7.21
CA LEU A 234 -30.64 -15.32 -7.00
C LEU A 234 -31.42 -16.36 -7.83
N GLN A 235 -30.78 -17.00 -8.81
CA GLN A 235 -31.39 -18.04 -9.66
C GLN A 235 -31.09 -19.46 -9.18
N VAL A 236 -30.28 -19.62 -8.14
CA VAL A 236 -29.85 -20.94 -7.67
C VAL A 236 -30.97 -21.63 -6.88
N ALA A 237 -31.14 -22.94 -7.12
CA ALA A 237 -32.09 -23.78 -6.40
C ALA A 237 -31.77 -23.88 -4.89
N PRO A 238 -32.78 -24.12 -4.02
CA PRO A 238 -32.61 -24.10 -2.56
C PRO A 238 -31.56 -25.08 -2.02
N ASP A 239 -31.35 -26.21 -2.70
CA ASP A 239 -30.37 -27.24 -2.36
C ASP A 239 -28.92 -26.72 -2.41
N ARG A 240 -28.63 -25.72 -3.25
CA ARG A 240 -27.30 -25.12 -3.43
C ARG A 240 -27.17 -23.73 -2.81
N ALA A 241 -28.23 -23.16 -2.25
CA ALA A 241 -28.28 -21.82 -1.67
C ALA A 241 -27.13 -21.57 -0.67
N ALA A 242 -26.90 -22.55 0.20
CA ALA A 242 -25.76 -22.66 1.10
C ALA A 242 -24.43 -22.37 0.39
N THR A 243 -24.01 -23.23 -0.54
CA THR A 243 -22.73 -23.11 -1.24
C THR A 243 -22.56 -21.80 -2.02
N THR A 244 -23.64 -21.31 -2.63
CA THR A 244 -23.66 -20.04 -3.37
C THR A 244 -23.47 -18.86 -2.42
N TRP A 245 -24.06 -18.89 -1.24
CA TRP A 245 -23.92 -17.85 -0.22
C TRP A 245 -22.46 -17.65 0.21
N PHE A 246 -21.71 -18.71 0.49
CA PHE A 246 -20.28 -18.59 0.88
C PHE A 246 -19.41 -18.12 -0.26
N SER A 247 -19.66 -18.65 -1.45
CA SER A 247 -18.95 -18.22 -2.64
C SER A 247 -19.18 -16.72 -2.84
N TYR A 248 -20.43 -16.28 -2.74
CA TYR A 248 -20.81 -14.87 -2.89
C TYR A 248 -20.13 -13.99 -1.83
N GLN A 249 -20.20 -14.34 -0.54
CA GLN A 249 -19.53 -13.58 0.52
C GLN A 249 -18.01 -13.52 0.32
N TYR A 250 -17.41 -14.64 -0.07
CA TYR A 250 -15.97 -14.71 -0.35
C TYR A 250 -15.58 -13.75 -1.47
N TRP A 251 -16.26 -13.82 -2.61
CA TRP A 251 -15.99 -12.95 -3.75
C TRP A 251 -16.31 -11.49 -3.47
N LEU A 252 -17.37 -11.18 -2.70
CA LEU A 252 -17.68 -9.83 -2.27
C LEU A 252 -16.56 -9.24 -1.41
N GLY A 253 -16.07 -9.97 -0.41
CA GLY A 253 -14.96 -9.53 0.44
C GLY A 253 -13.64 -9.40 -0.31
N LEU A 254 -13.38 -10.31 -1.25
CA LEU A 254 -12.24 -10.25 -2.17
C LEU A 254 -12.29 -9.00 -3.04
N LEU A 255 -13.39 -8.77 -3.78
CA LEU A 255 -13.53 -7.58 -4.63
C LEU A 255 -13.40 -6.29 -3.83
N SER A 256 -14.05 -6.23 -2.66
CA SER A 256 -13.95 -5.12 -1.72
C SER A 256 -12.50 -4.81 -1.32
N SER A 257 -11.73 -5.85 -0.95
CA SER A 257 -10.31 -5.71 -0.58
C SER A 257 -9.44 -5.33 -1.78
N ALA A 258 -9.68 -5.94 -2.95
CA ALA A 258 -8.94 -5.66 -4.17
C ALA A 258 -9.11 -4.21 -4.63
N VAL A 259 -10.28 -3.61 -4.42
CA VAL A 259 -10.52 -2.18 -4.71
C VAL A 259 -9.69 -1.28 -3.81
N TRP A 260 -9.68 -1.53 -2.50
CA TRP A 260 -8.84 -0.76 -1.56
C TRP A 260 -7.36 -0.82 -1.95
N ILE A 261 -6.86 -2.03 -2.20
CA ILE A 261 -5.47 -2.27 -2.56
C ILE A 261 -5.14 -1.63 -3.91
N GLY A 262 -5.96 -1.89 -4.94
CA GLY A 262 -5.74 -1.37 -6.29
C GLY A 262 -5.80 0.15 -6.33
N TRP A 263 -6.67 0.76 -5.53
CA TRP A 263 -6.75 2.21 -5.41
C TRP A 263 -5.49 2.80 -4.76
N LEU A 264 -5.00 2.19 -3.67
CA LEU A 264 -3.74 2.58 -3.04
C LEU A 264 -2.56 2.43 -4.00
N VAL A 265 -2.49 1.31 -4.74
CA VAL A 265 -1.47 1.09 -5.76
C VAL A 265 -1.51 2.19 -6.82
N LEU A 266 -2.70 2.54 -7.31
CA LEU A 266 -2.87 3.59 -8.31
C LEU A 266 -2.40 4.95 -7.79
N LEU A 267 -2.71 5.30 -6.54
CA LEU A 267 -2.29 6.57 -5.94
C LEU A 267 -0.80 6.64 -5.64
N LEU A 268 -0.17 5.53 -5.26
CA LEU A 268 1.25 5.48 -4.90
C LEU A 268 2.19 5.26 -6.10
N SER A 269 1.71 4.59 -7.15
CA SER A 269 2.53 4.25 -8.33
C SER A 269 2.52 5.36 -9.39
N PHE A 270 1.62 6.33 -9.27
CA PHE A 270 1.51 7.46 -10.17
C PHE A 270 1.51 8.75 -9.35
N ASP A 271 2.06 9.83 -9.91
CA ASP A 271 2.04 11.18 -9.33
C ASP A 271 0.63 11.82 -9.36
N THR A 272 -0.39 11.04 -8.99
CA THR A 272 -1.81 11.39 -9.05
C THR A 272 -2.09 12.69 -8.33
N LEU A 273 -1.43 12.91 -7.18
CA LEU A 273 -1.61 14.13 -6.39
C LEU A 273 -1.12 15.36 -7.15
N THR A 274 0.06 15.26 -7.77
CA THR A 274 0.67 16.31 -8.60
C THR A 274 -0.16 16.54 -9.87
N ILE A 275 -0.63 15.46 -10.52
CA ILE A 275 -1.51 15.55 -11.70
C ILE A 275 -2.82 16.26 -11.35
N VAL A 276 -3.42 15.97 -10.20
CA VAL A 276 -4.67 16.62 -9.78
C VAL A 276 -4.47 18.10 -9.49
N SER A 277 -3.33 18.51 -8.90
CA SER A 277 -3.03 19.93 -8.73
C SER A 277 -2.86 20.68 -10.05
N LEU A 278 -2.43 20.01 -11.12
CA LEU A 278 -2.21 20.64 -12.43
C LEU A 278 -3.50 20.91 -13.22
N ILE A 279 -4.63 20.28 -12.87
CA ILE A 279 -5.86 20.33 -13.68
C ILE A 279 -6.62 21.66 -13.52
N SER A 280 -6.49 22.38 -12.39
CA SER A 280 -7.02 23.75 -12.20
C SER A 280 -6.91 24.21 -10.73
N ASP A 281 -6.68 25.51 -10.49
CA ASP A 281 -6.73 26.16 -9.17
C ASP A 281 -8.03 25.89 -8.39
N ARG A 282 -9.17 25.77 -9.09
CA ARG A 282 -10.47 25.41 -8.47
C ARG A 282 -10.44 24.06 -7.75
N TRP A 283 -9.51 23.18 -8.12
CA TRP A 283 -9.32 21.85 -7.55
C TRP A 283 -8.01 21.75 -6.78
N ALA A 284 -7.29 22.87 -6.57
CA ALA A 284 -6.08 22.90 -5.75
C ALA A 284 -6.33 22.45 -4.30
N TRP A 285 -7.57 22.58 -3.80
CA TRP A 285 -7.91 22.01 -2.49
C TRP A 285 -7.79 20.48 -2.47
N LEU A 286 -7.86 19.78 -3.61
CA LEU A 286 -7.65 18.33 -3.68
C LEU A 286 -6.18 17.95 -3.40
N SER A 287 -5.21 18.84 -3.65
CA SER A 287 -3.81 18.62 -3.26
C SER A 287 -3.53 19.07 -1.82
N SER A 288 -4.47 19.71 -1.14
CA SER A 288 -4.37 19.95 0.31
C SER A 288 -4.38 18.64 1.09
N VAL A 289 -3.89 18.65 2.34
CA VAL A 289 -3.94 17.48 3.23
C VAL A 289 -5.35 16.89 3.33
N TRP A 290 -6.39 17.72 3.36
CA TRP A 290 -7.78 17.24 3.43
C TRP A 290 -8.25 16.62 2.11
N GLY A 291 -7.92 17.25 0.99
CA GLY A 291 -8.25 16.76 -0.34
C GLY A 291 -7.58 15.42 -0.65
N THR A 292 -6.29 15.30 -0.32
CA THR A 292 -5.51 14.08 -0.52
C THR A 292 -6.04 12.91 0.33
N ASN A 293 -6.37 13.16 1.60
CA ASN A 293 -7.01 12.17 2.47
C ASN A 293 -8.40 11.77 1.95
N LEU A 294 -9.18 12.71 1.41
CA LEU A 294 -10.48 12.40 0.82
C LEU A 294 -10.32 11.54 -0.44
N MET A 295 -9.37 11.86 -1.32
CA MET A 295 -9.11 11.09 -2.54
C MET A 295 -8.56 9.70 -2.26
N LEU A 296 -7.85 9.53 -1.14
CA LEU A 296 -7.36 8.25 -0.64
C LEU A 296 -8.51 7.32 -0.20
N ILE A 297 -9.52 7.88 0.48
CA ILE A 297 -10.54 7.10 1.20
C ILE A 297 -11.87 7.02 0.44
N ALA A 298 -12.33 8.11 -0.16
CA ALA A 298 -13.70 8.22 -0.64
C ALA A 298 -14.04 7.27 -1.79
N PRO A 299 -13.21 7.09 -2.84
CA PRO A 299 -13.52 6.19 -3.95
C PRO A 299 -13.66 4.71 -3.55
N PRO A 300 -12.69 4.09 -2.83
CA PRO A 300 -12.84 2.69 -2.42
C PRO A 300 -13.99 2.52 -1.41
N LEU A 301 -14.20 3.49 -0.52
CA LEU A 301 -15.33 3.50 0.40
C LEU A 301 -16.67 3.51 -0.33
N LEU A 302 -16.82 4.37 -1.35
CA LEU A 302 -18.03 4.48 -2.16
C LEU A 302 -18.33 3.17 -2.88
N VAL A 303 -17.34 2.59 -3.56
CA VAL A 303 -17.47 1.29 -4.24
C VAL A 303 -17.93 0.23 -3.25
N ASN A 304 -17.40 0.24 -2.03
CA ASN A 304 -17.76 -0.74 -1.02
C ASN A 304 -19.19 -0.58 -0.50
N VAL A 305 -19.59 0.65 -0.18
CA VAL A 305 -20.97 0.96 0.23
C VAL A 305 -21.96 0.49 -0.84
N LEU A 306 -21.69 0.82 -2.11
CA LEU A 306 -22.51 0.40 -3.23
C LEU A 306 -22.51 -1.13 -3.40
N SER A 307 -21.36 -1.77 -3.26
CA SER A 307 -21.19 -3.23 -3.34
C SER A 307 -22.09 -3.97 -2.33
N TYR A 308 -22.11 -3.53 -1.08
CA TYR A 308 -22.95 -4.12 -0.04
C TYR A 308 -24.43 -3.74 -0.19
N ALA A 309 -24.73 -2.51 -0.62
CA ALA A 309 -26.09 -2.08 -0.92
C ALA A 309 -26.73 -2.94 -2.04
N LEU A 310 -26.00 -3.18 -3.13
CA LEU A 310 -26.44 -4.03 -4.24
C LEU A 310 -26.58 -5.50 -3.81
N SER A 311 -25.72 -5.95 -2.90
CA SER A 311 -25.72 -7.32 -2.38
C SER A 311 -26.87 -7.63 -1.42
N TYR A 312 -27.60 -6.62 -0.93
CA TYR A 312 -28.67 -6.79 0.08
C TYR A 312 -29.67 -7.90 -0.26
N SER A 313 -30.11 -7.98 -1.52
CA SER A 313 -31.10 -9.01 -1.92
C SER A 313 -30.59 -10.44 -1.76
N VAL A 314 -29.28 -10.67 -1.94
CA VAL A 314 -28.64 -11.97 -1.75
C VAL A 314 -28.56 -12.29 -0.25
N PHE A 315 -28.19 -11.29 0.56
CA PHE A 315 -28.13 -11.41 2.02
C PHE A 315 -29.49 -11.77 2.63
N ARG A 316 -30.56 -11.15 2.14
CA ARG A 316 -31.93 -11.43 2.60
C ARG A 316 -32.47 -12.76 2.09
N ASN A 317 -32.36 -13.05 0.79
CA ASN A 317 -33.05 -14.18 0.17
C ASN A 317 -32.28 -15.50 0.27
N ILE A 318 -30.95 -15.45 0.19
CA ILE A 318 -30.08 -16.64 0.22
C ILE A 318 -29.42 -16.79 1.58
N GLY A 319 -28.81 -15.71 2.07
CA GLY A 319 -28.18 -15.68 3.39
C GLY A 319 -29.18 -15.79 4.55
N GLN A 320 -30.47 -15.52 4.29
CA GLN A 320 -31.56 -15.50 5.26
C GLN A 320 -31.19 -14.71 6.53
N GLN A 321 -30.49 -13.59 6.35
CA GLN A 321 -30.14 -12.68 7.42
C GLN A 321 -31.25 -11.68 7.66
N ASP A 322 -31.47 -11.35 8.94
CA ASP A 322 -32.52 -10.42 9.39
C ASP A 322 -32.06 -8.95 9.40
N TRP A 323 -30.98 -8.62 8.70
CA TRP A 323 -30.44 -7.26 8.63
C TRP A 323 -31.23 -6.39 7.65
N SER A 324 -31.44 -5.13 8.03
CA SER A 324 -31.86 -4.07 7.10
C SER A 324 -30.72 -3.68 6.14
N ARG A 325 -31.06 -2.97 5.06
CA ARG A 325 -30.05 -2.45 4.10
C ARG A 325 -29.01 -1.59 4.81
N PHE A 326 -29.48 -0.73 5.72
CA PHE A 326 -28.63 0.19 6.46
C PHE A 326 -27.71 -0.56 7.43
N GLU A 327 -28.26 -1.52 8.20
CA GLU A 327 -27.44 -2.33 9.11
C GLU A 327 -26.37 -3.13 8.35
N LEU A 328 -26.69 -3.69 7.19
CA LEU A 328 -25.70 -4.41 6.37
C LEU A 328 -24.53 -3.51 5.94
N ILE A 329 -24.83 -2.30 5.47
CA ILE A 329 -23.80 -1.32 5.10
C ILE A 329 -23.00 -0.91 6.34
N GLN A 330 -23.68 -0.61 7.45
CA GLN A 330 -23.04 -0.24 8.70
C GLN A 330 -22.09 -1.33 9.19
N GLN A 331 -22.48 -2.60 9.15
CA GLN A 331 -21.65 -3.75 9.51
C GLN A 331 -20.41 -3.88 8.62
N SER A 332 -20.58 -3.65 7.31
CA SER A 332 -19.45 -3.64 6.37
C SER A 332 -18.45 -2.52 6.66
N LEU A 333 -18.95 -1.31 6.91
CA LEU A 333 -18.12 -0.17 7.29
C LEU A 333 -17.39 -0.43 8.60
N LEU A 334 -18.08 -1.02 9.58
CA LEU A 334 -17.50 -1.38 10.87
C LEU A 334 -16.36 -2.37 10.74
N GLY A 335 -16.57 -3.42 9.94
CA GLY A 335 -15.55 -4.43 9.69
C GLY A 335 -14.29 -3.85 9.06
N GLN A 336 -14.42 -2.83 8.20
CA GLN A 336 -13.28 -2.14 7.59
C GLN A 336 -12.58 -1.20 8.57
N ILE A 337 -13.34 -0.36 9.27
CA ILE A 337 -12.79 0.60 10.25
C ILE A 337 -12.02 -0.13 11.34
N GLN A 338 -12.52 -1.29 11.77
CA GLN A 338 -11.84 -2.17 12.74
C GLN A 338 -10.45 -2.62 12.31
N VAL A 339 -10.17 -2.69 11.00
CA VAL A 339 -8.86 -3.11 10.47
C VAL A 339 -8.01 -1.89 10.10
N LEU A 340 -8.59 -0.95 9.34
CA LEU A 340 -7.85 0.18 8.78
C LEU A 340 -7.41 1.17 9.84
N LEU A 341 -8.29 1.53 10.79
CA LEU A 341 -7.96 2.57 11.78
C LEU A 341 -6.80 2.14 12.71
N PRO A 342 -6.81 0.95 13.34
CA PRO A 342 -5.67 0.48 14.12
C PRO A 342 -4.40 0.35 13.30
N LEU A 343 -4.50 -0.09 12.04
CA LEU A 343 -3.35 -0.22 11.15
C LEU A 343 -2.73 1.14 10.83
N MET A 344 -3.53 2.18 10.60
CA MET A 344 -3.05 3.54 10.36
C MET A 344 -2.31 4.08 11.59
N PHE A 345 -2.87 3.90 12.79
CA PHE A 345 -2.19 4.27 14.03
C PHE A 345 -0.89 3.50 14.24
N LEU A 346 -0.86 2.21 13.91
CA LEU A 346 0.36 1.40 14.00
C LEU A 346 1.45 1.92 13.04
N ILE A 347 1.10 2.21 11.78
CA ILE A 347 2.03 2.73 10.78
C ILE A 347 2.56 4.11 11.20
N ALA A 348 1.68 5.01 11.67
CA ALA A 348 2.07 6.32 12.19
C ALA A 348 3.02 6.19 13.38
N GLY A 349 2.71 5.27 14.31
CA GLY A 349 3.56 5.01 15.47
C GLY A 349 4.95 4.51 15.09
N ILE A 350 5.03 3.54 14.18
CA ILE A 350 6.31 3.02 13.68
C ILE A 350 7.11 4.14 13.00
N ARG A 351 6.48 4.93 12.12
CA ARG A 351 7.12 6.08 11.45
C ARG A 351 7.72 7.05 12.45
N ASP A 352 6.95 7.47 13.46
CA ASP A 352 7.38 8.48 14.43
C ASP A 352 8.46 7.93 15.39
N LEU A 353 8.46 6.61 15.68
CA LEU A 353 9.56 5.95 16.39
C LEU A 353 10.88 6.02 15.60
N PHE A 354 10.85 5.72 14.29
CA PHE A 354 12.03 5.80 13.43
C PHE A 354 12.49 7.24 13.17
N ALA A 355 11.57 8.21 13.21
CA ALA A 355 11.87 9.63 13.09
C ALA A 355 12.45 10.27 14.38
N GLY A 356 12.67 9.48 15.45
CA GLY A 356 13.21 9.96 16.72
C GLY A 356 12.18 10.56 17.69
N ALA A 357 10.90 10.67 17.29
CA ALA A 357 9.82 11.17 18.12
C ALA A 357 9.20 10.04 18.99
N PHE A 358 10.01 9.46 19.88
CA PHE A 358 9.66 8.24 20.62
C PHE A 358 8.31 8.31 21.37
N GLN A 359 8.05 9.42 22.05
CA GLN A 359 6.82 9.61 22.84
C GLN A 359 5.56 9.59 21.98
N LEU A 360 5.58 10.28 20.83
CA LEU A 360 4.46 10.29 19.88
C LEU A 360 4.27 8.91 19.25
N GLY A 361 5.37 8.24 18.89
CA GLY A 361 5.35 6.87 18.38
C GLY A 361 4.66 5.88 19.32
N VAL A 362 4.98 5.92 20.62
CA VAL A 362 4.35 5.07 21.65
C VAL A 362 2.86 5.40 21.81
N VAL A 363 2.47 6.68 21.81
CA VAL A 363 1.06 7.10 21.90
C VAL A 363 0.24 6.51 20.74
N TRP A 364 0.74 6.59 19.51
CA TRP A 364 0.07 6.02 18.35
C TRP A 364 -0.09 4.49 18.44
N ILE A 365 0.93 3.77 18.93
CA ILE A 365 0.84 2.31 19.12
C ILE A 365 -0.21 1.95 20.18
N ILE A 366 -0.27 2.70 21.29
CA ILE A 366 -1.31 2.50 22.30
C ILE A 366 -2.70 2.74 21.70
N LEU A 367 -2.88 3.81 20.92
CA LEU A 367 -4.14 4.10 20.23
C LEU A 367 -4.52 2.99 19.23
N ALA A 368 -3.54 2.39 18.54
CA ALA A 368 -3.78 1.24 17.67
C ALA A 368 -4.38 0.05 18.45
N VAL A 369 -3.78 -0.32 19.59
CA VAL A 369 -4.26 -1.44 20.41
C VAL A 369 -5.64 -1.13 21.01
N VAL A 370 -5.81 0.04 21.60
CA VAL A 370 -7.08 0.45 22.23
C VAL A 370 -8.21 0.48 21.20
N SER A 371 -8.00 1.13 20.06
CA SER A 371 -9.00 1.18 18.98
C SER A 371 -9.35 -0.22 18.46
N ARG A 372 -8.37 -1.12 18.31
CA ARG A 372 -8.60 -2.51 17.89
C ARG A 372 -9.49 -3.28 18.86
N VAL A 373 -9.28 -3.11 20.17
CA VAL A 373 -10.07 -3.77 21.21
C VAL A 373 -11.49 -3.20 21.27
N VAL A 374 -11.63 -1.87 21.30
CA VAL A 374 -12.94 -1.21 21.37
C VAL A 374 -13.80 -1.53 20.14
N LEU A 375 -13.24 -1.42 18.94
CA LEU A 375 -13.96 -1.70 17.69
C LEU A 375 -14.36 -3.18 17.58
N MET A 376 -13.51 -4.10 18.05
CA MET A 376 -13.86 -5.53 18.13
C MET A 376 -15.05 -5.76 19.05
N GLN A 377 -15.03 -5.20 20.25
CA GLN A 377 -16.13 -5.34 21.21
C GLN A 377 -17.43 -4.76 20.67
N TRP A 378 -17.35 -3.60 20.00
CA TRP A 378 -18.52 -2.99 19.38
C TRP A 378 -19.08 -3.85 18.24
N LEU A 379 -18.21 -4.40 17.38
CA LEU A 379 -18.64 -5.32 16.32
C LEU A 379 -19.35 -6.55 16.91
N MET A 380 -18.76 -7.21 17.91
CA MET A 380 -19.35 -8.38 18.56
C MET A 380 -20.74 -8.08 19.15
N LYS A 381 -20.88 -6.94 19.83
CA LYS A 381 -22.16 -6.51 20.40
C LYS A 381 -23.20 -6.22 19.30
N SER A 382 -22.78 -5.59 18.20
CA SER A 382 -23.69 -5.23 17.09
C SER A 382 -24.23 -6.44 16.33
N GLN A 383 -23.54 -7.58 16.39
CA GLN A 383 -23.94 -8.83 15.74
C GLN A 383 -24.74 -9.76 16.66
N ASP A 384 -25.05 -9.32 17.89
CA ASP A 384 -25.73 -10.10 18.92
C ASP A 384 -25.03 -11.44 19.22
N LEU A 385 -23.69 -11.44 19.19
CA LEU A 385 -22.87 -12.61 19.51
C LEU A 385 -22.67 -12.72 21.03
N THR A 386 -23.77 -12.72 21.79
CA THR A 386 -23.72 -12.89 23.25
C THR A 386 -23.49 -14.35 23.60
N VAL A 387 -22.33 -14.64 24.19
CA VAL A 387 -21.93 -16.00 24.53
C VAL A 387 -22.71 -16.46 25.76
N GLN A 388 -23.40 -17.60 25.67
CA GLN A 388 -24.10 -18.21 26.80
C GLN A 388 -23.26 -19.34 27.40
N SER A 389 -23.03 -19.32 28.71
CA SER A 389 -22.30 -20.38 29.41
C SER A 389 -23.21 -21.60 29.62
N LEU A 390 -22.78 -22.78 29.15
CA LEU A 390 -23.42 -24.04 29.47
C LEU A 390 -22.84 -24.58 30.78
N THR A 391 -23.57 -24.39 31.88
CA THR A 391 -23.10 -24.75 33.23
C THR A 391 -23.50 -26.17 33.66
N MET A 392 -24.57 -26.75 33.09
CA MET A 392 -25.05 -28.11 33.40
C MET A 392 -25.66 -28.80 32.17
N GLY A 393 -25.70 -30.14 32.18
CA GLY A 393 -26.42 -30.98 31.20
C GLY A 393 -25.54 -32.00 30.47
N ASP A 394 -26.19 -33.03 29.89
CA ASP A 394 -25.53 -34.19 29.25
C ASP A 394 -24.42 -33.83 28.25
N LEU A 395 -24.61 -32.75 27.48
CA LEU A 395 -23.62 -32.28 26.51
C LEU A 395 -22.34 -31.79 27.19
N ARG A 396 -22.48 -31.04 28.29
CA ARG A 396 -21.34 -30.55 29.07
C ARG A 396 -20.56 -31.74 29.61
N ASP A 397 -21.25 -32.66 30.27
CA ASP A 397 -20.59 -33.77 30.96
C ASP A 397 -19.84 -34.68 29.97
N ARG A 398 -20.42 -34.96 28.80
CA ARG A 398 -19.74 -35.67 27.70
C ARG A 398 -18.47 -34.97 27.22
N ILE A 399 -18.49 -33.64 27.08
CA ILE A 399 -17.31 -32.87 26.66
C ILE A 399 -16.22 -32.92 27.74
N PHE A 400 -16.59 -32.78 29.01
CA PHE A 400 -15.64 -32.90 30.11
C PHE A 400 -15.06 -34.32 30.20
N ASP A 401 -15.87 -35.35 29.96
CA ASP A 401 -15.41 -36.74 29.92
C ASP A 401 -14.45 -37.01 28.76
N LEU A 402 -14.72 -36.46 27.57
CA LEU A 402 -13.81 -36.52 26.42
C LEU A 402 -12.51 -35.76 26.65
N ALA A 403 -12.52 -34.71 27.48
CA ALA A 403 -11.33 -33.93 27.80
C ALA A 403 -10.39 -34.66 28.79
N LYS A 404 -10.93 -35.47 29.72
CA LYS A 404 -10.14 -36.20 30.74
C LYS A 404 -8.91 -36.95 30.18
N PRO A 405 -9.03 -37.81 29.14
CA PRO A 405 -7.88 -38.55 28.61
C PRO A 405 -6.84 -37.68 27.89
N THR A 406 -7.20 -36.46 27.49
CA THR A 406 -6.29 -35.55 26.77
C THR A 406 -5.36 -34.76 27.69
N GLY A 407 -5.65 -34.72 29.00
CA GLY A 407 -4.95 -33.88 29.97
C GLY A 407 -5.26 -32.38 29.84
N VAL A 408 -6.17 -31.99 28.94
CA VAL A 408 -6.60 -30.60 28.76
C VAL A 408 -7.50 -30.20 29.95
N LYS A 409 -7.12 -29.13 30.65
CA LYS A 409 -7.97 -28.53 31.69
C LYS A 409 -9.09 -27.72 31.03
N LEU A 410 -10.24 -28.36 30.84
CA LEU A 410 -11.45 -27.68 30.37
C LEU A 410 -12.06 -26.87 31.53
N ASN A 411 -12.18 -25.56 31.34
CA ASN A 411 -12.75 -24.65 32.35
C ASN A 411 -14.25 -24.43 32.12
N GLN A 412 -14.66 -24.18 30.87
CA GLN A 412 -16.04 -23.78 30.58
C GLN A 412 -16.46 -24.17 29.15
N VAL A 413 -17.72 -24.57 29.01
CA VAL A 413 -18.37 -24.75 27.71
C VAL A 413 -19.31 -23.59 27.45
N TYR A 414 -19.28 -23.07 26.23
CA TYR A 414 -20.12 -21.97 25.78
C TYR A 414 -20.95 -22.37 24.57
N ILE A 415 -22.17 -21.86 24.52
CA ILE A 415 -23.04 -21.93 23.36
C ILE A 415 -23.23 -20.50 22.86
N LEU A 416 -22.87 -20.27 21.61
CA LEU A 416 -23.23 -19.10 20.87
C LEU A 416 -24.66 -19.33 20.34
N PRO A 417 -25.65 -18.59 20.85
CA PRO A 417 -27.03 -18.72 20.39
C PRO A 417 -27.11 -18.43 18.90
N ARG A 418 -28.21 -18.83 18.27
CA ARG A 418 -28.51 -18.47 16.88
C ARG A 418 -28.71 -16.94 16.80
N GLY A 419 -27.61 -16.20 16.69
CA GLY A 419 -27.63 -14.76 16.45
C GLY A 419 -28.16 -14.46 15.04
N ARG A 420 -28.04 -13.21 14.60
CA ARG A 420 -28.48 -12.77 13.27
C ARG A 420 -27.72 -13.43 12.09
N ASN A 421 -26.70 -14.22 12.40
CA ASN A 421 -25.87 -14.95 11.46
C ASN A 421 -26.01 -16.46 11.77
N LYS A 422 -26.57 -17.25 10.85
CA LYS A 422 -26.85 -18.70 11.02
C LYS A 422 -25.60 -19.56 10.93
N MET A 423 -24.62 -19.32 11.82
CA MET A 423 -23.33 -19.98 11.76
C MET A 423 -23.36 -21.40 12.37
N VAL A 424 -22.62 -22.35 11.77
CA VAL A 424 -22.44 -23.76 12.13
C VAL A 424 -20.95 -23.98 12.38
N ASN A 425 -20.49 -23.73 13.59
CA ASN A 425 -19.09 -23.92 13.93
C ASN A 425 -18.88 -24.32 15.39
N ALA A 426 -17.70 -24.86 15.66
CA ALA A 426 -17.19 -25.10 17.00
C ALA A 426 -15.76 -24.55 17.04
N PHE A 427 -15.34 -24.03 18.18
CA PHE A 427 -14.00 -23.51 18.38
C PHE A 427 -13.51 -23.83 19.79
N ALA A 428 -12.27 -24.29 19.90
CA ALA A 428 -11.57 -24.33 21.17
C ALA A 428 -10.68 -23.09 21.35
N LEU A 429 -10.93 -22.36 22.44
CA LEU A 429 -10.19 -21.16 22.83
C LEU A 429 -9.12 -21.48 23.87
N GLN A 430 -8.04 -20.72 23.79
CA GLN A 430 -6.95 -20.76 24.76
C GLN A 430 -7.48 -20.43 26.17
N GLY A 431 -7.13 -21.25 27.16
CA GLY A 431 -7.69 -21.19 28.51
C GLY A 431 -8.75 -22.26 28.81
N GLY A 432 -8.84 -23.29 27.97
CA GLY A 432 -9.69 -24.46 28.24
C GLY A 432 -11.18 -24.21 28.01
N GLN A 433 -11.51 -23.28 27.11
CA GLN A 433 -12.90 -22.93 26.81
C GLN A 433 -13.27 -23.53 25.46
N VAL A 434 -14.44 -24.16 25.34
CA VAL A 434 -14.94 -24.68 24.07
C VAL A 434 -16.27 -24.03 23.76
N MET A 435 -16.40 -23.45 22.57
CA MET A 435 -17.60 -22.73 22.13
C MET A 435 -18.25 -23.43 20.93
N PHE A 436 -19.56 -23.60 20.98
CA PHE A 436 -20.37 -24.17 19.91
C PHE A 436 -21.38 -23.17 19.40
N THR A 437 -21.71 -23.19 18.12
CA THR A 437 -22.91 -22.51 17.66
C THR A 437 -24.12 -23.42 17.84
N GLN A 438 -25.26 -22.82 18.20
CA GLN A 438 -26.52 -23.56 18.33
C GLN A 438 -26.89 -24.33 17.05
N SER A 439 -26.64 -23.74 15.87
CA SER A 439 -26.93 -24.41 14.59
C SER A 439 -26.08 -25.66 14.35
N LEU A 440 -24.90 -25.78 14.96
CA LEU A 440 -24.08 -27.00 14.88
C LEU A 440 -24.68 -28.14 15.70
N LEU A 441 -25.18 -27.84 16.90
CA LEU A 441 -25.82 -28.82 17.77
C LEU A 441 -27.15 -29.33 17.19
N GLU A 442 -27.85 -28.51 16.40
CA GLU A 442 -29.10 -28.89 15.73
C GLU A 442 -28.88 -29.80 14.50
N GLN A 443 -27.71 -29.73 13.85
CA GLN A 443 -27.45 -30.41 12.57
C GLN A 443 -26.62 -31.69 12.72
N LEU A 444 -25.88 -31.84 13.82
CA LEU A 444 -25.02 -32.97 14.07
C LEU A 444 -25.65 -33.95 15.07
N THR A 445 -25.41 -35.24 14.87
CA THR A 445 -25.76 -36.25 15.86
C THR A 445 -24.84 -36.16 17.07
N LYS A 446 -25.22 -36.81 18.17
CA LYS A 446 -24.40 -36.87 19.39
C LYS A 446 -22.97 -37.34 19.12
N ASP A 447 -22.79 -38.39 18.32
CA ASP A 447 -21.47 -38.93 17.98
C ASP A 447 -20.66 -37.98 17.07
N GLU A 448 -21.34 -37.27 16.17
CA GLU A 448 -20.71 -36.27 15.30
C GLU A 448 -20.26 -35.04 16.08
N VAL A 449 -21.05 -34.63 17.09
CA VAL A 449 -20.63 -33.58 18.03
C VAL A 449 -19.40 -34.04 18.80
N ASP A 450 -19.34 -35.28 19.29
CA ASP A 450 -18.16 -35.79 20.01
C ASP A 450 -16.90 -35.82 19.14
N ALA A 451 -17.03 -36.23 17.87
CA ALA A 451 -15.92 -36.20 16.93
C ALA A 451 -15.40 -34.77 16.70
N VAL A 452 -16.32 -33.81 16.54
CA VAL A 452 -15.98 -32.39 16.45
C VAL A 452 -15.27 -31.91 17.71
N VAL A 453 -15.79 -32.25 18.89
CA VAL A 453 -15.20 -31.87 20.16
C VAL A 453 -13.81 -32.44 20.33
N ALA A 454 -13.61 -33.72 20.01
CA ALA A 454 -12.33 -34.37 20.10
C ALA A 454 -11.30 -33.73 19.15
N HIS A 455 -11.71 -33.31 17.95
CA HIS A 455 -10.86 -32.53 17.03
C HIS A 455 -10.46 -31.18 17.64
N GLU A 456 -11.41 -30.39 18.15
CA GLU A 456 -11.12 -29.09 18.77
C GLU A 456 -10.26 -29.22 20.04
N LEU A 457 -10.49 -30.24 20.88
CA LEU A 457 -9.68 -30.56 22.05
C LEU A 457 -8.24 -30.93 21.66
N SER A 458 -8.04 -31.60 20.54
CA SER A 458 -6.71 -31.94 20.03
C SER A 458 -5.89 -30.70 19.70
N HIS A 459 -6.52 -29.62 19.22
CA HIS A 459 -5.84 -28.33 19.03
C HIS A 459 -5.37 -27.70 20.35
N LEU A 460 -6.11 -27.89 21.45
CA LEU A 460 -5.70 -27.45 22.78
C LEU A 460 -4.60 -28.35 23.35
N GLN A 461 -4.74 -29.67 23.20
CA GLN A 461 -3.79 -30.66 23.69
C GLN A 461 -2.38 -30.41 23.13
N TYR A 462 -2.27 -30.12 21.84
CA TYR A 462 -1.00 -29.88 21.16
C TYR A 462 -0.60 -28.40 21.06
N GLY A 463 -1.40 -27.47 21.60
CA GLY A 463 -1.11 -26.04 21.53
C GLY A 463 -0.98 -25.49 20.10
N HIS A 464 -1.77 -26.03 19.15
CA HIS A 464 -1.67 -25.69 17.72
C HIS A 464 -1.83 -24.18 17.47
N HIS A 465 -2.73 -23.50 18.18
CA HIS A 465 -2.95 -22.05 18.00
C HIS A 465 -1.72 -21.20 18.35
N GLN A 466 -1.07 -21.48 19.49
CA GLN A 466 0.11 -20.73 19.94
C GLN A 466 1.32 -21.03 19.05
N SER A 467 1.54 -22.31 18.73
CA SER A 467 2.67 -22.71 17.90
C SER A 467 2.52 -22.23 16.45
N LEU A 468 1.29 -22.11 15.93
CA LEU A 468 1.04 -21.55 14.59
C LEU A 468 1.35 -20.05 14.54
N GLN A 469 0.88 -19.28 15.51
CA GLN A 469 1.16 -17.85 15.60
C GLN A 469 2.67 -17.60 15.82
N GLY A 470 3.30 -18.34 16.72
CA GLY A 470 4.73 -18.27 16.96
C GLY A 470 5.54 -18.63 15.71
N SER A 471 5.20 -19.74 15.02
CA SER A 471 5.88 -20.16 13.80
C SER A 471 5.80 -19.11 12.69
N TRP A 472 4.65 -18.45 12.53
CA TRP A 472 4.49 -17.38 11.56
C TRP A 472 5.30 -16.14 11.92
N LEU A 473 5.27 -15.69 13.18
CA LEU A 473 6.07 -14.56 13.65
C LEU A 473 7.57 -14.83 13.48
N TRP A 474 8.04 -16.02 13.85
CA TRP A 474 9.44 -16.41 13.65
C TRP A 474 9.84 -16.47 12.18
N ALA A 475 8.97 -16.98 11.30
CA ALA A 475 9.22 -16.98 9.87
C ALA A 475 9.25 -15.57 9.28
N ALA A 476 8.34 -14.68 9.70
CA ALA A 476 8.29 -13.30 9.27
C ALA A 476 9.51 -12.51 9.76
N MET A 477 9.91 -12.65 11.02
CA MET A 477 11.08 -11.98 11.60
C MET A 477 12.38 -12.52 11.01
N GLY A 478 12.53 -13.85 10.93
CA GLY A 478 13.74 -14.48 10.40
C GLY A 478 13.94 -14.18 8.92
N CYS A 479 12.89 -14.29 8.11
CA CYS A 479 12.95 -13.92 6.70
C CYS A 479 13.08 -12.39 6.51
N GLY A 480 12.41 -11.59 7.34
CA GLY A 480 12.56 -10.13 7.35
C GLY A 480 14.00 -9.70 7.63
N LEU A 481 14.67 -10.31 8.60
CA LEU A 481 16.07 -10.03 8.92
C LEU A 481 17.00 -10.42 7.77
N ILE A 482 16.83 -11.62 7.20
CA ILE A 482 17.63 -12.08 6.05
C ILE A 482 17.44 -11.16 4.86
N THR A 483 16.19 -10.82 4.54
CA THR A 483 15.90 -9.97 3.39
C THR A 483 16.31 -8.51 3.60
N PHE A 484 16.28 -8.01 4.84
CA PHE A 484 16.89 -6.74 5.20
C PHE A 484 18.41 -6.76 4.98
N MET A 485 19.12 -7.79 5.44
CA MET A 485 20.56 -7.97 5.18
C MET A 485 20.87 -8.10 3.67
N LEU A 486 20.04 -8.81 2.91
CA LEU A 486 20.20 -8.92 1.45
C LEU A 486 19.90 -7.59 0.73
N SER A 487 18.98 -6.79 1.27
CA SER A 487 18.65 -5.46 0.74
C SER A 487 19.79 -4.47 0.92
N THR A 488 20.60 -4.63 1.97
CA THR A 488 21.76 -3.76 2.22
C THR A 488 23.03 -4.27 1.56
N LEU A 489 23.20 -5.60 1.39
CA LEU A 489 24.48 -6.19 0.97
C LEU A 489 24.54 -6.73 -0.46
N VAL A 490 23.42 -7.17 -1.06
CA VAL A 490 23.46 -7.97 -2.31
C VAL A 490 22.62 -7.36 -3.43
N LEU A 491 21.36 -7.02 -3.17
CA LEU A 491 20.44 -6.45 -4.17
C LEU A 491 19.66 -5.28 -3.56
N PRO A 492 20.30 -4.10 -3.40
CA PRO A 492 19.60 -2.88 -3.05
C PRO A 492 18.52 -2.54 -4.09
N GLY A 493 17.31 -2.22 -3.62
CA GLY A 493 16.14 -1.92 -4.45
C GLY A 493 15.31 -3.12 -4.92
N PHE A 494 15.64 -4.35 -4.53
CA PHE A 494 14.78 -5.51 -4.81
C PHE A 494 13.58 -5.60 -3.84
N PRO A 495 12.38 -6.07 -4.27
CA PRO A 495 11.17 -6.19 -3.45
C PRO A 495 11.25 -7.28 -2.37
N TRP A 496 12.08 -7.06 -1.36
CA TRP A 496 12.34 -8.03 -0.30
C TRP A 496 11.14 -8.25 0.64
N LEU A 497 10.28 -7.24 0.78
CA LEU A 497 9.09 -7.30 1.63
C LEU A 497 8.02 -8.29 1.10
N PRO A 498 7.65 -8.30 -0.21
CA PRO A 498 6.83 -9.34 -0.81
C PRO A 498 7.38 -10.76 -0.58
N VAL A 499 8.69 -10.95 -0.71
CA VAL A 499 9.31 -12.27 -0.48
C VAL A 499 9.10 -12.72 0.96
N THR A 500 9.36 -11.83 1.93
CA THR A 500 9.12 -12.10 3.36
C THR A 500 7.66 -12.45 3.65
N VAL A 501 6.73 -11.72 3.04
CA VAL A 501 5.29 -11.97 3.19
C VAL A 501 4.90 -13.33 2.59
N VAL A 502 5.35 -13.65 1.38
CA VAL A 502 5.06 -14.94 0.72
C VAL A 502 5.61 -16.10 1.54
N VAL A 503 6.86 -16.01 1.99
CA VAL A 503 7.52 -17.07 2.79
C VAL A 503 6.81 -17.27 4.12
N SER A 504 6.47 -16.19 4.82
CA SER A 504 5.75 -16.27 6.09
C SER A 504 4.35 -16.88 5.92
N LEU A 505 3.59 -16.47 4.90
CA LEU A 505 2.28 -17.06 4.59
C LEU A 505 2.36 -18.53 4.19
N LEU A 506 3.35 -18.91 3.38
CA LEU A 506 3.56 -20.30 2.99
C LEU A 506 3.86 -21.16 4.22
N THR A 507 4.70 -20.66 5.12
CA THR A 507 5.03 -21.32 6.39
C THR A 507 3.77 -21.50 7.23
N TYR A 508 2.99 -20.43 7.40
CA TYR A 508 1.70 -20.49 8.10
C TYR A 508 0.78 -21.56 7.49
N TYR A 509 0.63 -21.59 6.17
CA TYR A 509 -0.23 -22.55 5.48
C TYR A 509 0.20 -24.00 5.67
N LEU A 510 1.49 -24.30 5.49
CA LEU A 510 2.03 -25.65 5.61
C LEU A 510 1.93 -26.15 7.05
N THR A 511 2.24 -25.31 8.03
CA THR A 511 2.12 -25.62 9.45
C THR A 511 0.65 -25.84 9.85
N SER A 512 -0.26 -24.97 9.42
CA SER A 512 -1.70 -25.12 9.66
C SER A 512 -2.23 -26.46 9.11
N ARG A 513 -1.86 -26.85 7.89
CA ARG A 513 -2.28 -28.15 7.33
C ARG A 513 -1.79 -29.35 8.13
N ARG A 514 -0.57 -29.30 8.65
CA ARG A 514 -0.03 -30.37 9.50
C ARG A 514 -0.84 -30.50 10.79
N TYR A 515 -1.21 -29.38 11.39
CA TYR A 515 -2.01 -29.35 12.62
C TYR A 515 -3.44 -29.88 12.43
N GLU A 516 -4.09 -29.58 11.31
CA GLU A 516 -5.40 -30.16 10.97
C GLU A 516 -5.33 -31.69 10.86
N HIS A 517 -4.32 -32.24 10.17
CA HIS A 517 -4.13 -33.68 10.06
C HIS A 517 -3.87 -34.34 11.43
N GLN A 518 -3.07 -33.70 12.28
CA GLN A 518 -2.80 -34.19 13.61
C GLN A 518 -4.06 -34.18 14.50
N ALA A 519 -4.88 -33.13 14.39
CA ALA A 519 -6.16 -33.04 15.11
C ALA A 519 -7.16 -34.10 14.64
N ASP A 520 -7.25 -34.37 13.32
CA ASP A 520 -8.13 -35.41 12.78
C ASP A 520 -7.75 -36.81 13.27
N VAL A 521 -6.46 -37.14 13.30
CA VAL A 521 -5.99 -38.44 13.81
C VAL A 521 -6.34 -38.59 15.28
N GLN A 522 -6.04 -37.56 16.08
CA GLN A 522 -6.30 -37.61 17.52
C GLN A 522 -7.81 -37.64 17.83
N ALA A 523 -8.66 -36.98 17.05
CA ALA A 523 -10.11 -37.06 17.18
C ALA A 523 -10.64 -38.48 17.00
N VAL A 524 -10.11 -39.23 16.02
CA VAL A 524 -10.46 -40.64 15.79
C VAL A 524 -9.99 -41.51 16.94
N LEU A 525 -8.78 -41.26 17.48
CA LEU A 525 -8.24 -42.02 18.61
C LEU A 525 -9.06 -41.80 19.90
N LEU A 526 -9.52 -40.57 20.14
CA LEU A 526 -10.30 -40.23 21.34
C LEU A 526 -11.73 -40.76 21.30
N THR A 527 -12.38 -40.72 20.13
CA THR A 527 -13.78 -41.14 19.98
C THR A 527 -13.95 -42.60 19.59
N GLY A 528 -12.91 -43.23 19.01
CA GLY A 528 -13.00 -44.56 18.41
C GLY A 528 -13.96 -44.64 17.21
N ASN A 529 -14.44 -43.51 16.69
CA ASN A 529 -15.49 -43.47 15.68
C ASN A 529 -15.06 -42.68 14.42
N PRO A 530 -14.29 -43.31 13.50
CA PRO A 530 -13.83 -42.65 12.28
C PRO A 530 -14.99 -42.25 11.36
N LYS A 531 -16.12 -42.99 11.40
CA LYS A 531 -17.30 -42.67 10.58
C LYS A 531 -17.94 -41.36 11.02
N ALA A 532 -18.10 -41.15 12.33
CA ALA A 532 -18.61 -39.90 12.87
C ALA A 532 -17.66 -38.73 12.57
N ASN A 533 -16.34 -38.95 12.62
CA ASN A 533 -15.39 -37.90 12.25
C ASN A 533 -15.56 -37.49 10.78
N VAL A 534 -15.56 -38.44 9.84
CA VAL A 534 -15.77 -38.15 8.41
C VAL A 534 -17.15 -37.53 8.14
N SER A 535 -18.22 -38.07 8.72
CA SER A 535 -19.58 -37.55 8.48
C SER A 535 -19.75 -36.16 9.08
N SER A 536 -19.20 -35.91 10.27
CA SER A 536 -19.20 -34.58 10.90
C SER A 536 -18.39 -33.58 10.09
N THR A 537 -17.24 -33.96 9.49
CA THR A 537 -16.46 -33.07 8.61
C THR A 537 -17.20 -32.77 7.32
N VAL A 538 -17.86 -33.75 6.71
CA VAL A 538 -18.69 -33.53 5.51
C VAL A 538 -19.87 -32.62 5.83
N LYS A 539 -20.60 -32.86 6.93
CA LYS A 539 -21.70 -32.00 7.37
C LYS A 539 -21.22 -30.63 7.82
N LYS A 540 -20.06 -30.53 8.48
CA LYS A 540 -19.38 -29.27 8.75
C LYS A 540 -18.96 -28.58 7.46
N GLN A 541 -18.60 -29.28 6.38
CA GLN A 541 -18.26 -28.63 5.11
C GLN A 541 -19.50 -28.16 4.37
N LEU A 542 -20.59 -28.94 4.38
CA LEU A 542 -21.89 -28.56 3.86
C LEU A 542 -22.53 -27.42 4.68
N GLY A 543 -22.32 -27.44 6.00
CA GLY A 543 -22.74 -26.44 6.99
C GLY A 543 -21.77 -25.27 7.20
N ARG A 544 -20.49 -25.37 6.81
CA ARG A 544 -19.55 -24.24 6.60
C ARG A 544 -19.79 -23.60 5.24
N GLY A 545 -20.34 -24.37 4.31
CA GLY A 545 -21.24 -23.89 3.28
C GLY A 545 -22.51 -23.24 3.83
N LEU A 546 -22.68 -23.06 5.15
CA LEU A 546 -23.66 -22.22 5.87
C LEU A 546 -23.01 -21.37 6.98
N SER A 547 -21.67 -21.39 7.17
CA SER A 547 -20.99 -20.49 8.09
C SER A 547 -19.49 -20.34 7.89
N VAL A 548 -19.00 -19.11 8.05
CA VAL A 548 -17.78 -18.70 8.76
C VAL A 548 -17.36 -17.35 8.19
N HIS A 549 -17.59 -16.30 8.98
CA HIS A 549 -16.63 -15.21 9.18
C HIS A 549 -15.95 -15.53 10.53
N HIS A 550 -14.61 -15.55 10.56
CA HIS A 550 -13.76 -14.96 11.59
C HIS A 550 -12.33 -14.97 11.09
#